data_AF-B8LBC2-F1
#
_entry.id   AF-B8LBC2-F1
#
_cell.length_a   1.000
_cell.length_b   1.000
_cell.length_c   1.000
_cell.angle_alpha   90.00
_cell.angle_beta   90.00
_cell.angle_gamma   90.00
#
_symmetry.space_group_name_H-M   'P 1'
#
loop_
_entity.id
_entity.type
_entity.pdbx_description
1 polymer ?
#
loop_
_entity_poly.entity_id
_entity_poly.type
_entity_poly.pdbx_seq_one_letter_code
_entity_poly.pdbx_strand_id
1 'polypeptide(L)'
;MNQSKRIDPLLKRAQEHEDAVARDLAERQRVLDTHLSRLDELRRYAEEYANAQMAATSPAQLLNRRAFLDRLDSAVEQQQRTVDGNREKVEAERARLILASRDKAVLEQLAASYRAQEKVVTDRRDQREMDDIGARRARLVQAEDQDGAEQGGRA
;
A
#
# COMPACT_ATOMS: atom_id res chain seq x y z
N MET A 1 -12.29 -23.81 13.72
CA MET A 1 -11.37 -22.82 13.11
C MET A 1 -11.56 -21.51 13.84
N ASN A 2 -10.46 -20.84 14.19
CA ASN A 2 -10.48 -19.54 14.86
C ASN A 2 -10.90 -18.42 13.90
N GLN A 3 -11.51 -17.36 14.43
CA GLN A 3 -12.09 -16.28 13.63
C GLN A 3 -11.00 -15.45 12.94
N SER A 4 -9.84 -15.30 13.57
CA SER A 4 -8.63 -14.70 12.99
C SER A 4 -8.22 -15.36 11.67
N LYS A 5 -8.16 -16.70 11.64
CA LYS A 5 -7.79 -17.49 10.45
C LYS A 5 -8.76 -17.35 9.28
N ARG A 6 -10.00 -16.95 9.53
CA ARG A 6 -11.03 -16.75 8.49
C ARG A 6 -10.88 -15.40 7.78
N ILE A 7 -10.19 -14.44 8.40
CA ILE A 7 -9.91 -13.12 7.79
C ILE A 7 -8.65 -13.15 6.93
N ASP A 8 -7.69 -14.02 7.21
CA ASP A 8 -6.42 -14.07 6.48
C ASP A 8 -6.57 -14.10 4.93
N PRO A 9 -7.53 -14.84 4.33
CA PRO A 9 -7.75 -14.79 2.88
C PRO A 9 -8.24 -13.43 2.36
N LEU A 10 -9.07 -12.72 3.14
CA LEU A 10 -9.54 -11.37 2.80
C LEU A 10 -8.40 -10.36 2.90
N LEU A 11 -7.57 -10.47 3.94
CA LEU A 11 -6.39 -9.63 4.11
C LEU A 11 -5.39 -9.85 2.97
N LYS A 12 -5.14 -11.11 2.59
CA LYS A 12 -4.28 -11.43 1.45
C LYS A 12 -4.81 -10.81 0.15
N ARG A 13 -6.12 -10.90 -0.10
CA ARG A 13 -6.74 -10.28 -1.28
C ARG A 13 -6.62 -8.76 -1.27
N ALA A 14 -6.78 -8.12 -0.12
CA ALA A 14 -6.62 -6.67 0.02
C ALA A 14 -5.17 -6.24 -0.22
N GLN A 15 -4.19 -7.00 0.29
CA GLN A 15 -2.77 -6.80 -0.02
C GLN A 15 -2.48 -6.91 -1.51
N GLU A 16 -2.94 -7.99 -2.16
CA GLU A 16 -2.74 -8.19 -3.60
C GLU A 16 -3.38 -7.07 -4.43
N HIS A 17 -4.53 -6.56 -3.99
CA HIS A 17 -5.18 -5.41 -4.63
C HIS A 17 -4.39 -4.12 -4.46
N GLU A 18 -3.96 -3.79 -3.24
CA GLU A 18 -3.09 -2.63 -2.97
C GLU A 18 -1.82 -2.68 -3.82
N ASP A 19 -1.15 -3.85 -3.87
CA ASP A 19 0.07 -4.05 -4.67
C ASP A 19 -0.19 -3.86 -6.17
N ALA A 20 -1.33 -4.32 -6.67
CA ALA A 20 -1.71 -4.12 -8.07
C ALA A 20 -1.89 -2.62 -8.39
N VAL A 21 -2.65 -1.90 -7.55
CA VAL A 21 -2.86 -0.45 -7.72
C VAL A 21 -1.55 0.33 -7.60
N ALA A 22 -0.66 -0.07 -6.70
CA ALA A 22 0.66 0.54 -6.56
C ALA A 22 1.54 0.36 -7.82
N ARG A 23 1.50 -0.83 -8.44
CA ARG A 23 2.19 -1.09 -9.72
C ARG A 23 1.61 -0.24 -10.85
N ASP A 24 0.29 -0.13 -10.93
CA ASP A 24 -0.39 0.68 -11.94
C ASP A 24 -0.05 2.17 -11.78
N LEU A 25 -0.03 2.68 -10.54
CA LEU A 25 0.41 4.05 -10.24
C LEU A 25 1.86 4.29 -10.68
N ALA A 26 2.76 3.35 -10.38
CA ALA A 26 4.17 3.47 -10.78
C ALA A 26 4.31 3.52 -12.31
N GLU A 27 3.53 2.71 -13.03
CA GLU A 27 3.55 2.74 -14.49
C GLU A 27 3.03 4.05 -15.06
N ARG A 28 1.91 4.58 -14.53
CA ARG A 28 1.40 5.89 -14.95
C ARG A 28 2.36 7.02 -14.65
N GLN A 29 3.09 6.95 -13.54
CA GLN A 29 4.12 7.94 -13.21
C GLN A 29 5.25 7.91 -14.25
N ARG A 30 5.73 6.73 -14.67
CA ARG A 30 6.74 6.62 -15.75
C ARG A 30 6.26 7.18 -17.07
N VAL A 31 5.01 6.92 -17.42
CA VAL A 31 4.39 7.48 -18.64
C VAL A 31 4.33 9.01 -18.54
N LEU A 32 3.88 9.56 -17.41
CA LEU A 32 3.87 11.00 -17.18
C LEU A 32 5.28 11.62 -17.29
N ASP A 33 6.28 11.00 -16.68
CA ASP A 33 7.67 11.48 -16.70
C ASP A 33 8.22 11.50 -18.14
N THR A 34 7.88 10.49 -18.95
CA THR A 34 8.23 10.43 -20.38
C THR A 34 7.61 11.61 -21.15
N HIS A 35 6.33 11.90 -20.91
CA HIS A 35 5.65 13.01 -21.56
C HIS A 35 6.15 14.39 -21.10
N LEU A 36 6.55 14.51 -19.82
CA LEU A 36 7.17 15.72 -19.28
C LEU A 36 8.54 15.98 -19.91
N SER A 37 9.39 14.95 -20.01
CA SER A 37 10.69 15.05 -20.70
C SER A 37 10.50 15.50 -22.14
N ARG A 38 9.55 14.90 -22.86
CA ARG A 38 9.26 15.27 -24.25
C ARG A 38 8.75 16.71 -24.40
N LEU A 39 7.93 17.17 -23.45
CA LEU A 39 7.45 18.56 -23.45
C LEU A 39 8.60 19.55 -23.23
N ASP A 40 9.50 19.23 -22.30
CA ASP A 40 10.68 20.05 -22.02
C ASP A 40 11.62 20.12 -23.24
N GLU A 41 11.89 18.98 -23.88
CA GLU A 41 12.63 18.93 -25.15
C GLU A 41 12.02 19.82 -26.23
N LEU A 42 10.69 19.73 -26.44
CA LEU A 42 10.00 20.55 -27.45
C LEU A 42 10.09 22.04 -27.15
N ARG A 43 9.96 22.44 -25.87
CA ARG A 43 10.08 23.83 -25.45
C ARG A 43 11.49 24.37 -25.66
N ARG A 44 12.51 23.62 -25.24
CA ARG A 44 13.92 23.98 -25.46
C ARG A 44 14.23 24.13 -26.94
N TYR A 45 13.80 23.16 -27.74
CA TYR A 45 13.99 23.20 -29.19
C TYR A 45 13.30 24.42 -29.82
N ALA A 46 12.09 24.78 -29.37
CA ALA A 46 11.39 25.96 -29.85
C ALA A 46 12.12 27.26 -29.52
N GLU A 47 12.60 27.39 -28.29
CA GLU A 47 13.37 28.54 -27.85
C GLU A 47 14.70 28.66 -28.62
N GLU A 48 15.46 27.57 -28.73
CA GLU A 48 16.71 27.52 -29.49
C GLU A 48 16.48 27.88 -30.96
N TYR A 49 15.44 27.33 -31.59
CA TYR A 49 15.13 27.61 -32.99
C TYR A 49 14.69 29.06 -33.22
N ALA A 50 13.90 29.63 -32.29
CA ALA A 50 13.47 31.02 -32.33
C ALA A 50 14.65 32.00 -32.17
N ASN A 51 15.60 31.66 -31.30
CA ASN A 51 16.79 32.48 -30.99
C ASN A 51 17.94 32.29 -31.98
N ALA A 52 17.96 31.20 -32.75
CA ALA A 52 18.96 30.98 -33.78
C ALA A 52 18.95 32.13 -34.79
N GLN A 53 20.05 32.88 -34.88
CA GLN A 53 20.28 33.87 -35.93
C GLN A 53 20.38 33.16 -37.28
N MET A 54 19.24 33.01 -37.96
CA MET A 54 19.24 32.68 -39.38
C MET A 54 19.30 33.98 -40.17
N ALA A 55 20.34 34.13 -41.00
CA ALA A 55 20.36 35.10 -42.08
C ALA A 55 19.31 34.67 -43.12
N ALA A 56 18.03 34.91 -42.85
CA ALA A 56 16.98 34.71 -43.82
C ALA A 56 17.15 35.77 -44.91
N THR A 57 17.59 35.34 -46.08
CA THR A 57 17.97 36.22 -47.19
C THR A 57 16.84 36.43 -48.20
N SER A 58 15.72 35.72 -48.06
CA SER A 58 14.54 35.86 -48.93
C SER A 58 13.21 35.87 -48.18
N PRO A 59 12.16 36.53 -48.73
CA PRO A 59 10.81 36.50 -48.16
C PRO A 59 10.22 35.09 -47.98
N ALA A 60 10.52 34.17 -48.90
CA ALA A 60 10.06 32.78 -48.82
C ALA A 60 10.66 32.04 -47.61
N GLN A 61 11.94 32.29 -47.28
CA GLN A 61 12.58 31.71 -46.09
C GLN A 61 11.98 32.26 -44.79
N LEU A 62 11.61 33.54 -44.76
CA LEU A 62 10.92 34.15 -43.61
C LEU A 62 9.54 33.53 -43.38
N LEU A 63 8.75 33.34 -44.44
CA LEU A 63 7.44 32.70 -44.37
C LEU A 63 7.55 31.24 -43.90
N ASN A 64 8.50 30.48 -44.44
CA ASN A 64 8.73 29.09 -44.03
C ASN A 64 9.14 28.98 -42.57
N ARG A 65 10.01 29.88 -42.08
CA ARG A 65 10.41 29.95 -40.68
C ARG A 65 9.20 30.21 -39.77
N ARG A 66 8.35 31.18 -40.13
CA ARG A 66 7.14 31.47 -39.36
C ARG A 66 6.20 30.27 -39.31
N ALA A 67 5.93 29.65 -40.46
CA ALA A 67 5.06 28.47 -40.52
C ALA A 67 5.60 27.29 -39.70
N PHE A 68 6.92 27.12 -39.63
CA PHE A 68 7.53 26.10 -38.78
C PHE A 68 7.38 26.40 -37.28
N LEU A 69 7.60 27.65 -36.87
CA LEU A 69 7.37 28.09 -35.50
C LEU A 69 5.91 27.87 -35.07
N ASP A 70 4.94 28.24 -35.93
CA ASP A 70 3.51 28.04 -35.64
C ASP A 70 3.17 26.54 -35.46
N ARG A 71 3.79 25.65 -36.25
CA ARG A 71 3.64 24.19 -36.09
C ARG A 71 4.27 23.69 -34.79
N LEU A 72 5.40 24.25 -34.39
CA LEU A 72 6.11 23.87 -33.18
C LEU A 72 5.35 24.30 -31.92
N ASP A 73 4.80 25.52 -31.93
CA ASP A 73 3.91 26.01 -30.87
C ASP A 73 2.68 25.10 -30.73
N SER A 74 2.05 24.73 -31.86
CA SER A 74 0.93 23.78 -31.88
C SER A 74 1.30 22.41 -31.29
N ALA A 75 2.51 21.92 -31.57
CA ALA A 75 3.00 20.65 -31.03
C ALA A 75 3.26 20.73 -29.52
N VAL A 76 3.81 21.84 -29.03
CA VAL A 76 3.99 22.11 -27.59
C VAL A 76 2.65 22.13 -26.88
N GLU A 77 1.64 22.81 -27.43
CA GLU A 77 0.29 22.83 -26.86
C GLU A 77 -0.35 21.44 -26.82
N GLN A 78 -0.21 20.65 -27.88
CA GLN A 78 -0.74 19.28 -27.92
C GLN A 78 -0.04 18.39 -26.89
N GLN A 79 1.28 18.51 -26.75
CA GLN A 79 2.05 17.77 -25.76
C GLN A 79 1.69 18.20 -24.34
N GLN A 80 1.46 19.49 -24.09
CA GLN A 80 1.01 20.01 -22.81
C GLN A 80 -0.34 19.41 -22.41
N ARG A 81 -1.33 19.39 -23.32
CA ARG A 81 -2.62 18.72 -23.10
C ARG A 81 -2.46 17.24 -22.77
N THR A 82 -1.50 16.57 -23.41
CA THR A 82 -1.17 15.16 -23.14
C THR A 82 -0.58 14.97 -21.74
N VAL A 83 0.32 15.86 -21.32
CA VAL A 83 0.88 15.88 -19.95
C VAL A 83 -0.23 16.07 -18.93
N ASP A 84 -1.13 17.04 -19.14
CA ASP A 84 -2.19 17.35 -18.19
C ASP A 84 -3.17 16.18 -18.04
N GLY A 85 -3.55 15.53 -19.14
CA GLY A 85 -4.35 14.30 -19.07
C GLY A 85 -3.63 13.14 -18.37
N ASN A 86 -2.30 13.05 -18.43
CA ASN A 86 -1.54 12.05 -17.68
C ASN A 86 -1.42 12.40 -16.19
N ARG A 87 -1.33 13.68 -15.84
CA ARG A 87 -1.37 14.14 -14.44
C ARG A 87 -2.68 13.75 -13.78
N GLU A 88 -3.81 14.02 -14.44
CA GLU A 88 -5.14 13.63 -13.94
C GLU A 88 -5.24 12.11 -13.70
N LYS A 89 -4.69 11.30 -14.61
CA LYS A 89 -4.65 9.84 -14.45
C LYS A 89 -3.79 9.39 -13.27
N VAL A 90 -2.64 10.03 -13.05
CA VAL A 90 -1.78 9.75 -11.89
C VAL A 90 -2.51 10.09 -10.60
N GLU A 91 -3.15 11.26 -10.52
CA GLU A 91 -3.92 11.67 -9.34
C GLU A 91 -5.10 10.73 -9.06
N ALA A 92 -5.78 10.26 -10.11
CA ALA A 92 -6.85 9.26 -9.96
C ALA A 92 -6.34 7.93 -9.39
N GLU A 93 -5.16 7.44 -9.81
CA GLU A 93 -4.58 6.23 -9.22
C GLU A 93 -4.03 6.46 -7.82
N ARG A 94 -3.48 7.64 -7.51
CA ARG A 94 -3.09 7.98 -6.13
C ARG A 94 -4.28 7.89 -5.20
N ALA A 95 -5.43 8.42 -5.60
CA ALA A 95 -6.67 8.33 -4.84
C ALA A 95 -7.13 6.87 -4.65
N ARG A 96 -7.02 6.03 -5.68
CA ARG A 96 -7.33 4.59 -5.59
C ARG A 96 -6.39 3.84 -4.66
N LEU A 97 -5.09 4.15 -4.69
CA LEU A 97 -4.12 3.56 -3.79
C LEU A 97 -4.45 3.89 -2.34
N ILE A 98 -4.79 5.14 -2.04
CA ILE A 98 -5.21 5.56 -0.69
C ILE A 98 -6.43 4.76 -0.22
N LEU A 99 -7.41 4.51 -1.09
CA LEU A 99 -8.58 3.71 -0.75
C LEU A 99 -8.21 2.25 -0.49
N ALA A 100 -7.41 1.62 -1.35
CA ALA A 100 -6.96 0.24 -1.20
C ALA A 100 -6.14 0.04 0.10
N SER A 101 -5.25 0.98 0.42
CA SER A 101 -4.49 0.98 1.68
C SER A 101 -5.39 1.09 2.91
N ARG A 102 -6.45 1.91 2.85
CA ARG A 102 -7.43 2.04 3.94
C ARG A 102 -8.21 0.74 4.14
N ASP A 103 -8.69 0.13 3.07
CA ASP A 103 -9.46 -1.12 3.14
C ASP A 103 -8.62 -2.25 3.76
N LYS A 104 -7.35 -2.35 3.35
CA LYS A 104 -6.40 -3.28 3.97
C LYS A 104 -6.19 -2.97 5.46
N ALA A 105 -5.93 -1.72 5.84
CA ALA A 105 -5.71 -1.33 7.23
C ALA A 105 -6.90 -1.67 8.14
N VAL A 106 -8.14 -1.52 7.64
CA VAL A 106 -9.35 -1.94 8.36
C VAL A 106 -9.36 -3.45 8.61
N LEU A 107 -9.00 -4.26 7.61
CA LEU A 107 -8.92 -5.72 7.76
C LEU A 107 -7.80 -6.14 8.72
N GLU A 108 -6.66 -5.45 8.70
CA GLU A 108 -5.56 -5.68 9.64
C GLU A 108 -5.98 -5.41 11.09
N GLN A 109 -6.65 -4.28 11.32
CA GLN A 109 -7.17 -3.92 12.65
C GLN A 109 -8.21 -4.95 13.13
N LEU A 110 -9.10 -5.40 12.25
CA LEU A 110 -10.09 -6.42 12.58
C LEU A 110 -9.43 -7.77 12.91
N ALA A 111 -8.43 -8.19 12.12
CA ALA A 111 -7.66 -9.39 12.39
C ALA A 111 -6.93 -9.31 13.74
N ALA A 112 -6.32 -8.17 14.05
CA ALA A 112 -5.68 -7.92 15.33
C ALA A 112 -6.66 -8.00 16.51
N SER A 113 -7.87 -7.43 16.36
CA SER A 113 -8.93 -7.54 17.37
C SER A 113 -9.32 -8.99 17.65
N TYR A 114 -9.52 -9.81 16.60
CA TYR A 114 -9.83 -11.23 16.78
C TYR A 114 -8.69 -12.00 17.45
N ARG A 115 -7.44 -11.75 17.07
CA ARG A 115 -6.28 -12.39 17.72
C ARG A 115 -6.20 -12.03 19.21
N ALA A 116 -6.47 -10.77 19.56
CA ALA A 116 -6.50 -10.34 20.96
C ALA A 116 -7.62 -11.04 21.76
N GLN A 117 -8.83 -11.15 21.20
CA GLN A 117 -9.94 -11.85 21.84
C GLN A 117 -9.65 -13.34 22.03
N GLU A 118 -9.11 -14.00 21.01
CA GLU A 118 -8.73 -15.42 21.05
C GLU A 118 -7.64 -15.68 22.10
N LYS A 119 -6.67 -14.77 22.23
CA LYS A 119 -5.65 -14.85 23.28
C LYS A 119 -6.26 -14.78 24.67
N VAL A 120 -7.18 -13.85 24.94
CA VAL A 120 -7.87 -13.75 26.24
C VAL A 120 -8.63 -15.03 26.58
N VAL A 121 -9.32 -15.65 25.61
CA VAL A 121 -10.04 -16.91 25.81
C VAL A 121 -9.07 -18.05 26.11
N THR A 122 -7.95 -18.10 25.41
CA THR A 122 -6.91 -19.13 25.59
C THR A 122 -6.24 -18.97 26.96
N ASP A 123 -5.77 -17.77 27.30
CA ASP A 123 -5.15 -17.45 28.59
C ASP A 123 -6.08 -17.81 29.77
N ARG A 124 -7.39 -17.53 29.66
CA ARG A 124 -8.39 -17.93 30.67
C ARG A 124 -8.59 -19.43 30.79
N ARG A 125 -8.52 -20.16 29.69
CA ARG A 125 -8.63 -21.62 29.68
C ARG A 125 -7.39 -22.24 30.33
N ASP A 126 -6.21 -21.78 29.94
CA ASP A 126 -4.94 -22.28 30.45
C ASP A 126 -4.81 -22.02 31.95
N GLN A 127 -5.23 -20.84 32.43
CA GLN A 127 -5.26 -20.54 33.86
C GLN A 127 -6.17 -21.52 34.63
N ARG A 128 -7.38 -21.79 34.13
CA ARG A 128 -8.31 -22.74 34.77
C ARG A 128 -7.73 -24.14 34.84
N GLU A 129 -7.06 -24.59 33.78
CA GLU A 129 -6.41 -25.90 33.75
C GLU A 129 -5.27 -26.00 34.77
N MET A 130 -4.46 -24.94 34.88
CA MET A 130 -3.38 -24.86 35.87
C MET A 130 -3.92 -24.84 37.31
N ASP A 131 -5.00 -24.10 37.57
CA ASP A 131 -5.66 -24.05 38.86
C ASP A 131 -6.23 -25.42 39.26
N ASP A 132 -6.87 -26.13 38.31
CA ASP A 132 -7.40 -27.48 38.51
C ASP A 132 -6.30 -28.51 38.83
N ILE A 133 -5.17 -28.46 38.11
CA ILE A 133 -4.00 -29.30 38.37
C ILE A 133 -3.42 -28.98 39.76
N GLY A 134 -3.30 -27.69 40.09
CA GLY A 134 -2.85 -27.24 41.40
C GLY A 134 -3.74 -27.75 42.54
N ALA A 135 -5.06 -27.61 42.39
CA ALA A 135 -6.03 -28.08 43.37
C ALA A 135 -6.04 -29.62 43.52
N ARG A 136 -5.83 -30.37 42.42
CA ARG A 136 -5.68 -31.83 42.48
C ARG A 136 -4.42 -32.24 43.25
N ARG A 137 -3.28 -31.60 42.97
CA ARG A 137 -2.02 -31.86 43.69
C ARG A 137 -2.13 -31.53 45.17
N ALA A 138 -2.71 -30.37 45.52
CA ALA A 138 -2.91 -29.99 46.92
C ALA A 138 -3.77 -31.00 47.69
N ARG A 139 -4.84 -31.52 47.06
CA ARG A 139 -5.67 -32.59 47.65
C ARG A 139 -4.93 -33.90 47.84
N LEU A 140 -4.06 -34.29 46.90
CA LEU A 140 -3.25 -35.51 47.04
C LEU A 140 -2.27 -35.40 48.21
N VAL A 141 -1.56 -34.28 48.34
CA VAL A 141 -0.64 -34.04 49.47
C VAL A 141 -1.39 -34.08 50.81
N GLN A 142 -2.57 -33.44 50.89
CA GLN A 142 -3.38 -33.49 52.11
C GLN A 142 -3.85 -34.92 52.47
N ALA A 143 -4.13 -35.76 51.49
CA ALA A 143 -4.51 -37.16 51.73
C ALA A 143 -3.31 -37.98 52.24
N GLU A 144 -2.12 -37.78 51.67
CA GLU A 144 -0.89 -38.44 52.13
C GLU A 144 -0.50 -38.03 53.55
N ASP A 145 -0.64 -36.74 53.90
CA ASP A 145 -0.39 -36.24 55.26
C ASP A 145 -1.39 -36.83 56.29
N GLN A 146 -2.65 -37.03 55.89
CA GLN A 146 -3.68 -37.64 56.74
C GLN A 146 -3.42 -39.13 56.97
N ASP A 147 -3.08 -39.88 55.92
CA ASP A 147 -2.73 -41.31 56.03
C ASP A 147 -1.44 -41.54 56.86
N GLY A 148 -0.47 -40.63 56.79
CA GLY A 148 0.76 -40.67 57.60
C GLY A 148 0.50 -40.38 59.09
N ALA A 149 -0.41 -39.45 59.39
CA ALA A 149 -0.81 -39.14 60.76
C ALA A 149 -1.61 -40.28 61.43
N GLU A 150 -2.47 -40.99 60.68
CA GLU A 150 -3.23 -42.13 61.21
C GLU A 150 -2.34 -43.37 61.48
N GLN A 151 -1.24 -43.55 60.74
CA GLN A 151 -0.29 -44.65 60.95
C GLN A 151 0.72 -44.38 62.08
N GLY A 152 1.08 -43.11 62.34
CA GLY A 152 1.97 -42.72 63.44
C GLY A 152 1.36 -42.77 64.85
N GLY A 153 0.02 -42.81 64.95
CA GLY A 153 -0.71 -42.87 66.23
C GLY A 153 -0.97 -44.27 66.80
N ARG A 154 -0.41 -45.33 66.19
CA ARG A 154 -0.63 -46.74 66.58
C ARG A 154 0.59 -47.45 67.19
N ALA A 155 1.65 -46.73 67.55
CA ALA A 155 2.78 -47.26 68.34
C ALA A 155 2.67 -46.80 69.80
#